data_AF-A0A524D232-F1
#
_entry.id   AF-A0A524D232-F1
#
_cell.length_a   1.000
_cell.length_b   1.000
_cell.length_c   1.000
_cell.angle_alpha   90.00
_cell.angle_beta   90.00
_cell.angle_gamma   90.00
#
_symmetry.space_group_name_H-M   'P 1'
#
loop_
_entity.id
_entity.type
_entity.pdbx_description
1 polymer ?
#
loop_
_entity_poly.entity_id
_entity_poly.type
_entity_poly.pdbx_seq_one_letter_code
_entity_poly.pdbx_strand_id
1 'polypeptide(L)'
;MVNRTQILKYPFSRYAREVSSSVARDVGELVKLLDKRENEYIVEHAEDRVTAALDETEIRPVNTHDDRDFLIYPTARLIVEAIGNSRLRELQAEAESKAVNRFLGKEDDVFVMELAQESF
;
A
#
# COMPACT_ATOMS: atom_id res chain seq x y z
N MET A 1 -1.30 -19.13 9.37
CA MET A 1 -2.25 -18.02 9.64
C MET A 1 -1.52 -16.74 9.28
N VAL A 2 -2.04 -15.98 8.31
CA VAL A 2 -1.40 -14.75 7.82
C VAL A 2 -1.50 -13.67 8.91
N ASN A 3 -0.39 -13.00 9.22
CA ASN A 3 -0.39 -11.95 10.25
C ASN A 3 -0.42 -10.54 9.63
N ARG A 4 -0.85 -9.54 10.41
CA ARG A 4 -0.98 -8.13 9.97
C ARG A 4 0.27 -7.60 9.27
N THR A 5 1.44 -7.80 9.88
CA THR A 5 2.73 -7.35 9.33
C THR A 5 3.02 -7.99 7.98
N GLN A 6 2.62 -9.25 7.79
CA GLN A 6 2.72 -9.93 6.50
C GLN A 6 1.79 -9.28 5.47
N ILE A 7 0.53 -9.01 5.81
CA ILE A 7 -0.45 -8.39 4.90
C ILE A 7 0.02 -6.99 4.46
N LEU A 8 0.57 -6.19 5.37
CA LEU A 8 1.07 -4.83 5.08
C LEU A 8 2.24 -4.81 4.07
N LYS A 9 2.99 -5.91 3.91
CA LYS A 9 4.01 -6.05 2.85
C LYS A 9 3.38 -6.24 1.46
N TYR A 10 2.14 -6.69 1.40
CA TYR A 10 1.42 -7.04 0.17
C TYR A 10 0.12 -6.22 0.07
N PRO A 11 0.21 -4.89 -0.11
CA PRO A 11 -0.96 -4.01 -0.05
C PRO A 11 -1.96 -4.20 -1.21
N PHE A 12 -1.60 -5.01 -2.22
CA PHE A 12 -2.48 -5.41 -3.33
C PHE A 12 -3.23 -6.73 -3.06
N SER A 13 -2.85 -7.48 -2.02
CA SER A 13 -3.45 -8.77 -1.68
C SER A 13 -4.95 -8.66 -1.39
N ARG A 14 -5.70 -9.77 -1.49
CA ARG A 14 -7.12 -9.79 -1.12
C ARG A 14 -7.33 -9.33 0.32
N TYR A 15 -6.53 -9.85 1.25
CA TYR A 15 -6.58 -9.47 2.67
C TYR A 15 -6.38 -7.96 2.87
N ALA A 16 -5.39 -7.35 2.21
CA ALA A 16 -5.18 -5.91 2.30
C ALA A 16 -6.40 -5.14 1.78
N ARG A 17 -6.95 -5.56 0.63
CA ARG A 17 -8.14 -4.93 0.02
C ARG A 17 -9.38 -5.06 0.91
N GLU A 18 -9.59 -6.20 1.56
CA GLU A 18 -10.70 -6.41 2.50
C GLU A 18 -10.61 -5.47 3.69
N VAL A 19 -9.43 -5.31 4.28
CA VAL A 19 -9.22 -4.38 5.39
C VAL A 19 -9.34 -2.93 4.93
N SER A 20 -8.71 -2.53 3.82
CA SER A 20 -8.88 -1.18 3.28
C SER A 20 -10.34 -0.85 3.03
N SER A 21 -11.12 -1.80 2.49
CA SER A 21 -12.54 -1.61 2.16
C SER A 21 -13.45 -1.55 3.39
N SER A 22 -13.06 -2.18 4.50
CA SER A 22 -13.80 -2.09 5.77
C SER A 22 -13.60 -0.75 6.46
N VAL A 23 -12.45 -0.10 6.21
CA VAL A 23 -12.12 1.24 6.73
C VAL A 23 -12.65 2.35 5.81
N ALA A 24 -12.44 2.23 4.50
CA ALA A 24 -12.89 3.17 3.48
C ALA A 24 -13.35 2.41 2.23
N ARG A 25 -14.66 2.40 1.99
CA ARG A 25 -15.26 1.59 0.92
C ARG A 25 -14.97 2.13 -0.48
N ASP A 26 -14.86 3.43 -0.60
CA ASP A 26 -14.62 4.12 -1.86
C ASP A 26 -13.72 5.35 -1.69
N VAL A 27 -13.36 5.97 -2.82
CA VAL A 27 -12.49 7.15 -2.86
C VAL A 27 -13.11 8.34 -2.10
N GLY A 28 -14.44 8.46 -2.11
CA GLY A 28 -15.14 9.53 -1.41
C GLY A 28 -15.05 9.38 0.10
N GLU A 29 -15.20 8.16 0.62
CA GLU A 29 -14.98 7.86 2.04
C GLU A 29 -13.51 8.01 2.45
N LEU A 30 -12.58 7.58 1.58
CA LEU A 30 -11.14 7.78 1.81
C LEU A 30 -10.81 9.25 1.98
N VAL A 31 -11.24 10.13 1.07
CA VAL A 31 -10.96 11.58 1.17
C VAL A 31 -11.51 12.16 2.47
N LYS A 32 -12.75 11.82 2.85
CA LYS A 32 -13.34 12.27 4.12
C LYS A 32 -12.58 11.78 5.35
N LEU A 33 -11.95 10.61 5.28
CA LEU A 33 -11.08 10.12 6.34
C LEU A 33 -9.79 10.92 6.38
N LEU A 34 -9.15 11.15 5.23
CA LEU A 34 -7.88 11.89 5.15
C LEU A 34 -8.01 13.36 5.59
N ASP A 35 -9.20 13.96 5.49
CA ASP A 35 -9.47 15.32 5.98
C ASP A 35 -9.38 15.46 7.52
N LYS A 36 -9.37 14.35 8.26
CA LYS A 36 -9.29 14.37 9.73
C LYS A 36 -7.83 14.42 10.19
N ARG A 37 -7.52 15.29 11.16
CA ARG A 37 -6.15 15.48 11.68
C ARG A 37 -5.50 14.20 12.19
N GLU A 38 -6.27 13.30 12.81
CA GLU A 38 -5.75 12.03 13.30
C GLU A 38 -5.31 11.06 12.19
N ASN A 39 -5.58 11.38 10.92
CA ASN A 39 -5.23 10.59 9.74
C ASN A 39 -4.13 11.25 8.89
N GLU A 40 -3.56 12.37 9.33
CA GLU A 40 -2.48 13.08 8.63
C GLU A 40 -1.28 12.16 8.35
N TYR A 41 -0.94 11.28 9.29
CA TYR A 41 0.13 10.28 9.14
C TYR A 41 -0.05 9.35 7.92
N ILE A 42 -1.31 9.10 7.49
CA ILE A 42 -1.59 8.27 6.31
C ILE A 42 -1.12 9.00 5.05
N VAL A 43 -1.36 10.31 4.99
CA VAL A 43 -0.94 11.18 3.89
C VAL A 43 0.59 11.29 3.89
N GLU A 44 1.20 11.58 5.05
CA GLU A 44 2.66 11.68 5.19
C GLU A 44 3.35 10.40 4.70
N HIS A 45 2.90 9.23 5.16
CA HIS A 45 3.49 7.97 4.71
C HIS A 45 3.16 7.61 3.26
N ALA A 46 2.04 8.09 2.72
CA ALA A 46 1.74 7.93 1.30
C ALA A 46 2.69 8.78 0.45
N GLU A 47 2.96 10.02 0.86
CA GLU A 47 3.94 10.92 0.24
C GLU A 47 5.35 10.34 0.34
N ASP A 48 5.73 9.76 1.48
CA ASP A 48 7.02 9.07 1.65
C ASP A 48 7.19 7.95 0.62
N ARG A 49 6.14 7.16 0.35
CA ARG A 49 6.20 6.09 -0.67
C ARG A 49 6.39 6.63 -2.07
N VAL A 50 5.71 7.73 -2.40
CA VAL A 50 5.84 8.39 -3.72
C VAL A 50 7.23 9.00 -3.87
N THR A 51 7.74 9.64 -2.81
CA THR A 51 9.10 10.20 -2.76
C THR A 51 10.14 9.10 -2.86
N ALA A 52 9.97 7.98 -2.16
CA ALA A 52 10.87 6.85 -2.25
C ALA A 52 10.95 6.26 -3.67
N ALA A 53 9.84 6.26 -4.41
CA ALA A 53 9.83 5.86 -5.81
C ALA A 53 10.60 6.85 -6.71
N LEU A 54 10.55 8.15 -6.42
CA LEU A 54 11.30 9.18 -7.15
C LEU A 54 12.80 9.13 -6.85
N ASP A 55 13.16 8.93 -5.58
CA ASP A 55 14.55 8.90 -5.12
C ASP A 55 15.21 7.52 -5.29
N GLU A 56 14.48 6.55 -5.87
CA GLU A 56 14.90 5.15 -6.01
C GLU A 56 15.31 4.50 -4.67
N THR A 57 14.68 4.93 -3.58
CA THR A 57 14.92 4.41 -2.23
C THR A 57 13.91 3.31 -1.85
N GLU A 58 14.08 2.74 -0.67
CA GLU A 58 13.25 1.62 -0.22
C GLU A 58 11.88 2.09 0.30
N ILE A 59 10.82 1.54 -0.28
CA ILE A 59 9.47 1.60 0.29
C ILE A 59 9.38 0.66 1.49
N ARG A 60 9.03 1.21 2.66
CA ARG A 60 8.85 0.44 3.89
C ARG A 60 7.37 0.29 4.25
N PRO A 61 6.94 -0.88 4.76
CA PRO A 61 5.63 -1.02 5.35
C PRO A 61 5.56 -0.27 6.68
N VAL A 62 4.45 0.41 6.91
CA VAL A 62 4.14 1.09 8.17
C VAL A 62 3.21 0.18 8.96
N ASN A 63 3.49 -0.01 10.25
CA ASN A 63 2.65 -0.80 11.13
C ASN A 63 2.47 -0.07 12.47
N THR A 64 1.47 0.79 12.54
CA THR A 64 1.06 1.47 13.78
C THR A 64 0.13 0.62 14.64
N HIS A 65 -0.17 -0.61 14.19
CA HIS A 65 -1.21 -1.49 14.74
C HIS A 65 -2.64 -0.97 14.54
N ASP A 66 -2.85 -0.06 13.57
CA ASP A 66 -4.16 0.51 13.25
C ASP A 66 -4.60 0.17 11.82
N ASP A 67 -5.79 -0.39 11.60
CA ASP A 67 -6.29 -0.79 10.27
C ASP A 67 -6.22 0.31 9.21
N ARG A 68 -6.17 1.58 9.61
CA ARG A 68 -5.92 2.71 8.72
C ARG A 68 -4.55 2.67 8.01
N ASP A 69 -3.57 1.93 8.51
CA ASP A 69 -2.29 1.67 7.82
C ASP A 69 -2.51 1.11 6.40
N PHE A 70 -3.59 0.32 6.21
CA PHE A 70 -3.94 -0.26 4.91
C PHE A 70 -4.46 0.78 3.90
N LEU A 71 -4.71 2.01 4.33
CA LEU A 71 -5.07 3.12 3.44
C LEU A 71 -3.85 3.83 2.85
N ILE A 72 -2.64 3.61 3.37
CA ILE A 72 -1.43 4.30 2.91
C ILE A 72 -1.15 4.00 1.43
N TYR A 73 -1.24 2.74 1.01
CA TYR A 73 -1.01 2.37 -0.38
C TYR A 73 -2.09 2.92 -1.35
N PRO A 74 -3.40 2.78 -1.07
CA PRO A 74 -4.45 3.44 -1.85
C PRO A 74 -4.26 4.96 -1.95
N THR A 75 -3.88 5.62 -0.86
CA THR A 75 -3.60 7.07 -0.83
C THR A 75 -2.39 7.41 -1.71
N ALA A 76 -1.30 6.64 -1.64
CA ALA A 76 -0.13 6.85 -2.48
C ALA A 76 -0.45 6.71 -3.98
N ARG A 77 -1.31 5.75 -4.34
CA ARG A 77 -1.82 5.63 -5.72
C ARG A 77 -2.67 6.83 -6.10
N LEU A 78 -3.58 7.28 -5.23
CA LEU A 78 -4.42 8.44 -5.48
C LEU A 78 -3.58 9.71 -5.72
N ILE A 79 -2.51 9.93 -4.96
CA ILE A 79 -1.57 11.05 -5.15
C ILE A 79 -0.96 10.99 -6.55
N VAL A 80 -0.43 9.83 -6.95
CA VAL A 80 0.21 9.67 -8.28
C VAL A 80 -0.80 9.85 -9.42
N GLU A 81 -2.01 9.32 -9.27
CA GLU A 81 -3.09 9.52 -10.23
C GLU A 81 -3.49 11.01 -10.33
N ALA A 82 -3.58 11.71 -9.21
CA ALA A 82 -3.91 13.14 -9.17
C ALA A 82 -2.83 14.03 -9.82
N ILE A 83 -1.54 13.65 -9.69
CA ILE A 83 -0.43 14.33 -10.37
C ILE A 83 -0.52 14.15 -11.90
N GLY A 84 -1.05 13.02 -12.37
CA GLY A 84 -1.26 12.77 -13.80
C GLY A 84 0.03 12.54 -14.61
N ASN A 85 1.16 12.27 -13.95
CA ASN A 85 2.44 12.01 -14.60
C ASN A 85 2.64 10.50 -14.82
N SER A 86 2.60 10.07 -16.09
CA SER A 86 2.77 8.65 -16.44
C SER A 86 4.12 8.07 -16.01
N ARG A 87 5.19 8.86 -16.05
CA ARG A 87 6.52 8.42 -15.63
C ARG A 87 6.57 8.17 -14.12
N LEU A 88 5.93 9.03 -13.33
CA LEU A 88 5.82 8.82 -11.88
C LEU A 88 5.03 7.54 -11.57
N ARG A 89 3.97 7.26 -12.32
CA ARG A 89 3.20 6.02 -12.19
C ARG A 89 4.05 4.78 -12.43
N GLU A 90 4.87 4.79 -13.48
CA GLU A 90 5.82 3.70 -13.77
C GLU A 90 6.84 3.52 -12.64
N LEU A 91 7.45 4.62 -12.17
CA LEU A 91 8.43 4.59 -11.09
C LEU A 91 7.83 4.04 -9.79
N GLN A 92 6.61 4.47 -9.44
CA GLN A 92 5.90 3.94 -8.28
C GLN A 92 5.65 2.44 -8.44
N ALA A 93 5.12 1.98 -9.58
CA ALA A 93 4.87 0.57 -9.82
C ALA A 93 6.15 -0.28 -9.72
N GLU A 94 7.27 0.23 -10.25
CA GLU A 94 8.57 -0.44 -10.15
C GLU A 94 9.07 -0.52 -8.70
N ALA A 95 9.02 0.59 -7.97
CA ALA A 95 9.46 0.66 -6.57
C ALA A 95 8.63 -0.28 -5.68
N GLU A 96 7.31 -0.31 -5.88
CA GLU A 96 6.38 -1.21 -5.19
C GLU A 96 6.69 -2.69 -5.50
N SER A 97 6.94 -3.01 -6.78
CA SER A 97 7.35 -4.36 -7.18
C SER A 97 8.68 -4.78 -6.53
N LYS A 98 9.68 -3.89 -6.50
CA LYS A 98 10.95 -4.14 -5.83
C LYS A 98 10.78 -4.37 -4.34
N ALA A 99 9.93 -3.59 -3.67
CA ALA A 99 9.67 -3.74 -2.23
C ALA A 99 9.06 -5.12 -1.92
N VAL A 100 8.07 -5.53 -2.69
CA VAL A 100 7.37 -6.82 -2.55
C VAL A 100 8.29 -8.01 -2.80
N ASN A 101 9.10 -7.95 -3.86
CA ASN A 101 10.04 -9.02 -4.22
C ASN A 101 11.08 -9.31 -3.13
N ARG A 102 11.45 -8.32 -2.30
CA ARG A 102 12.37 -8.53 -1.16
C ARG A 102 11.79 -9.46 -0.09
N PHE A 103 10.46 -9.48 0.03
CA PHE A 103 9.76 -10.30 1.01
C PHE A 103 9.38 -11.66 0.45
N LEU A 104 8.96 -11.73 -0.83
CA LEU A 104 8.49 -12.97 -1.46
C LEU A 104 9.44 -14.16 -1.29
N GLY A 105 10.75 -13.96 -1.45
CA GLY A 105 11.73 -15.05 -1.29
C GLY A 105 11.90 -15.58 0.14
N LYS A 106 11.20 -15.00 1.12
CA LYS A 106 11.23 -15.41 2.54
C LYS A 106 9.87 -15.92 3.02
N GLU A 107 8.84 -15.86 2.19
CA GLU A 107 7.51 -16.33 2.55
C GLU A 107 7.35 -17.82 2.22
N ASP A 108 6.37 -18.47 2.85
CA ASP A 108 6.04 -19.87 2.61
C ASP A 108 5.37 -20.09 1.24
N ASP A 109 5.68 -21.20 0.59
CA ASP A 109 5.18 -21.54 -0.75
C ASP A 109 3.65 -21.52 -0.82
N VAL A 110 2.95 -21.98 0.24
CA VAL A 110 1.48 -21.99 0.27
C VAL A 110 0.94 -20.56 0.24
N PHE A 111 1.55 -19.66 0.99
CA PHE A 111 1.17 -18.25 1.00
C PHE A 111 1.45 -17.58 -0.35
N VAL A 112 2.60 -17.87 -0.98
CA VAL A 112 2.92 -17.31 -2.30
C VAL A 112 1.94 -17.79 -3.37
N MET A 113 1.54 -19.06 -3.34
CA MET A 113 0.53 -19.60 -4.25
C MET A 113 -0.84 -18.94 -4.04
N GLU A 114 -1.27 -18.78 -2.79
CA GLU A 114 -2.53 -18.07 -2.45
C GLU A 114 -2.48 -16.62 -2.94
N LEU A 115 -1.40 -15.90 -2.65
CA LEU A 115 -1.20 -14.53 -3.11
C LEU A 115 -1.30 -14.43 -4.64
N ALA A 116 -0.67 -15.35 -5.38
CA ALA A 116 -0.72 -15.36 -6.84
C ALA A 116 -2.12 -15.64 -7.40
N GLN A 117 -2.92 -16.48 -6.74
CA GLN A 117 -4.29 -16.80 -7.16
C GLN A 117 -5.26 -15.64 -6.91
N GLU A 118 -5.02 -14.85 -5.87
CA GLU A 118 -5.98 -13.85 -5.39
C GLU A 118 -5.65 -12.41 -5.78
N SER A 119 -4.45 -12.16 -6.32
CA SER A 119 -3.94 -10.81 -6.62
C SER A 119 -4.37 -10.25 -7.99
N PHE A 120 -5.14 -11.01 -8.78
CA PHE A 120 -5.68 -10.64 -10.08
C PHE A 120 -7.21 -10.81 -10.11
#